data_AF-A0A9E1UKR6-F1
#
_entry.id   AF-A0A9E1UKR6-F1
#
_cell.length_a   1.000
_cell.length_b   1.000
_cell.length_c   1.000
_cell.angle_alpha   90.00
_cell.angle_beta   90.00
_cell.angle_gamma   90.00
#
_symmetry.space_group_name_H-M   'P 1'
#
loop_
_entity.id
_entity.type
_entity.pdbx_description
1 polymer ?
#
loop_
_entity_poly.entity_id
_entity_poly.type
_entity_poly.pdbx_seq_one_letter_code
_entity_poly.pdbx_strand_id
1 'polypeptide(L)'
;MHRVSKLSFPLRPALVLLLPLAIALLAACTPDNNQSTFGTAGPIAEDQADLFKFIFWIAAVVFVLVEGAIIYIAIRYRRRSDNDKLPHQTHGNNRLEITWTVIPILILAAIAIPTLTDIWAQQSGVPEDQGEVL
;
A
#
# COMPACT_ATOMS: atom_id res chain seq x y z
N MET A 1 21.96 30.36 -24.24
CA MET A 1 21.57 31.11 -23.02
C MET A 1 20.03 31.03 -22.87
N HIS A 2 19.50 30.02 -22.19
CA HIS A 2 18.06 29.93 -21.88
C HIS A 2 17.86 30.11 -20.37
N ARG A 3 17.35 31.28 -20.00
CA ARG A 3 17.04 31.69 -18.63
C ARG A 3 15.75 31.00 -18.21
N VAL A 4 15.85 29.92 -17.44
CA VAL A 4 14.69 29.29 -16.79
C VAL A 4 14.07 30.31 -15.83
N SER A 5 12.84 30.72 -16.11
CA SER A 5 12.06 31.63 -15.29
C SER A 5 11.84 31.00 -13.92
N LYS A 6 12.32 31.68 -12.87
CA LYS A 6 12.08 31.28 -11.48
C LYS A 6 10.58 31.43 -11.19
N LEU A 7 9.87 30.31 -11.22
CA LEU A 7 8.49 30.21 -10.76
C LEU A 7 8.47 30.41 -9.25
N SER A 8 8.44 31.67 -8.82
CA SER A 8 8.37 32.06 -7.42
C SER A 8 6.91 32.05 -6.98
N PHE A 9 6.32 30.86 -6.87
CA PHE A 9 5.06 30.70 -6.16
C PHE A 9 5.30 31.11 -4.69
N PRO A 10 4.59 32.10 -4.15
CA PRO A 10 4.72 32.43 -2.75
C PRO A 10 4.20 31.23 -1.95
N LEU A 11 5.10 30.49 -1.30
CA LEU A 11 4.77 29.29 -0.50
C LEU A 11 3.73 29.59 0.59
N ARG A 12 3.62 30.83 1.04
CA ARG A 12 2.80 31.27 2.18
C ARG A 12 1.28 31.20 1.93
N PRO A 13 0.71 31.79 0.87
CA PRO A 13 -0.72 31.65 0.57
C PRO A 13 -1.11 30.22 0.17
N ALA A 14 -0.22 29.48 -0.50
CA ALA A 14 -0.44 28.06 -0.80
C ALA A 14 -0.55 27.25 0.50
N LEU A 15 0.33 27.48 1.49
CA LEU A 15 0.26 26.83 2.79
C LEU A 15 -1.02 27.19 3.57
N VAL A 16 -1.48 28.45 3.51
CA VAL A 16 -2.71 28.90 4.20
C VAL A 16 -3.98 28.28 3.60
N LEU A 17 -3.99 27.94 2.31
CA LEU A 17 -5.10 27.26 1.65
C LEU A 17 -5.01 25.72 1.75
N LEU A 18 -3.80 25.17 1.64
CA LEU A 18 -3.58 23.72 1.64
C LEU A 18 -3.63 23.11 3.04
N LEU A 19 -3.23 23.85 4.09
CA LEU A 19 -3.25 23.35 5.46
C LEU A 19 -4.67 23.07 5.99
N PRO A 20 -5.67 23.97 5.88
CA PRO A 20 -7.04 23.66 6.30
C PRO A 20 -7.70 22.59 5.42
N LEU A 21 -7.36 22.54 4.12
CA LEU A 21 -7.83 21.47 3.22
C LEU A 21 -7.23 20.12 3.62
N ALA A 22 -5.94 20.05 3.96
CA ALA A 22 -5.29 18.85 4.47
C ALA A 22 -5.88 18.43 5.83
N ILE A 23 -6.16 19.37 6.74
CA ILE A 23 -6.81 19.10 8.03
C ILE A 23 -8.24 18.59 7.81
N ALA A 24 -9.01 19.18 6.89
CA ALA A 24 -10.37 18.73 6.56
C ALA A 24 -10.36 17.33 5.92
N LEU A 25 -9.40 17.03 5.04
CA LEU A 25 -9.21 15.71 4.45
C LEU A 25 -8.80 14.65 5.50
N LEU A 26 -7.96 15.03 6.47
CA LEU A 26 -7.56 14.17 7.58
C LEU A 26 -8.71 13.92 8.57
N ALA A 27 -9.56 14.93 8.81
CA ALA A 27 -10.71 14.86 9.72
C ALA A 27 -11.93 14.16 9.11
N ALA A 28 -12.00 14.03 7.78
CA ALA A 28 -13.07 13.29 7.10
C ALA A 28 -13.00 11.76 7.33
N CYS A 29 -11.87 11.25 7.85
CA CYS A 29 -11.71 9.87 8.25
C CYS A 29 -12.30 9.67 9.65
N THR A 30 -13.60 9.35 9.73
CA THR A 30 -14.26 8.95 10.99
C THR A 30 -14.55 7.44 10.95
N PRO A 31 -14.16 6.64 11.96
CA PRO A 31 -14.27 5.18 11.90
C PRO A 31 -15.71 4.64 11.97
N ASP A 32 -16.60 5.35 12.66
CA ASP A 32 -17.97 4.91 13.00
C ASP A 32 -19.03 5.66 12.19
N ASN A 33 -19.11 5.35 10.89
CA ASN A 33 -20.25 5.74 10.05
C ASN A 33 -20.86 4.50 9.40
N ASN A 34 -22.16 4.56 9.12
CA ASN A 34 -22.91 3.48 8.45
C ASN A 34 -22.40 3.12 7.04
N GLN A 35 -21.50 3.94 6.48
CA GLN A 35 -20.86 3.74 5.18
C GLN A 35 -19.39 3.32 5.28
N SER A 36 -18.93 2.87 6.45
CA SER A 36 -17.56 2.38 6.65
C SER A 36 -17.40 1.00 6.02
N THR A 37 -16.42 0.84 5.12
CA THR A 37 -16.06 -0.47 4.53
C THR A 37 -15.64 -1.50 5.59
N PHE A 38 -15.29 -1.04 6.80
CA PHE A 38 -14.88 -1.90 7.92
C PHE A 38 -15.99 -2.14 8.94
N GLY A 39 -17.17 -1.52 8.77
CA GLY A 39 -18.37 -1.84 9.55
C GLY A 39 -19.08 -3.03 8.93
N THR A 40 -18.81 -4.23 9.44
CA THR A 40 -19.37 -5.47 8.89
C THR A 40 -20.80 -5.69 9.34
N ALA A 41 -21.68 -6.04 8.40
CA ALA A 41 -23.08 -6.41 8.67
C ALA A 41 -23.34 -7.83 8.14
N GLY A 42 -23.39 -8.80 9.06
CA GLY A 42 -23.62 -10.21 8.75
C GLY A 42 -22.34 -11.02 8.52
N PRO A 43 -22.47 -12.36 8.50
CA PRO A 43 -21.33 -13.28 8.54
C PRO A 43 -20.44 -13.19 7.29
N ILE A 44 -21.02 -12.97 6.11
CA ILE A 44 -20.26 -12.84 4.86
C ILE A 44 -19.37 -11.59 4.87
N ALA A 45 -19.86 -10.49 5.45
CA ALA A 45 -19.09 -9.26 5.56
C ALA A 45 -17.94 -9.40 6.57
N GLU A 46 -18.14 -10.16 7.65
CA GLU A 46 -17.10 -10.50 8.63
C GLU A 46 -15.96 -11.30 7.99
N ASP A 47 -16.28 -12.36 7.26
CA ASP A 47 -15.29 -13.18 6.55
C ASP A 47 -14.47 -12.35 5.54
N GLN A 48 -15.14 -11.48 4.78
CA GLN A 48 -14.49 -10.56 3.84
C GLN A 48 -13.56 -9.57 4.54
N ALA A 49 -13.96 -9.03 5.69
CA ALA A 49 -13.14 -8.11 6.47
C ALA A 49 -11.90 -8.80 7.06
N ASP A 50 -12.04 -10.06 7.51
CA ASP A 50 -10.91 -10.85 8.00
C ASP A 50 -9.91 -11.17 6.89
N LEU A 51 -10.39 -11.58 5.71
CA LEU A 51 -9.54 -11.80 4.54
C LEU A 51 -8.84 -10.49 4.10
N PHE A 52 -9.56 -9.37 4.11
CA PHE A 52 -8.96 -8.07 3.82
C PHE A 52 -7.84 -7.72 4.81
N LYS A 53 -8.08 -7.85 6.12
CA LYS A 53 -7.08 -7.57 7.16
C LYS A 53 -5.84 -8.44 6.97
N PHE A 54 -6.02 -9.71 6.62
CA PHE A 54 -4.92 -10.63 6.31
C PHE A 54 -4.07 -10.13 5.14
N ILE A 55 -4.70 -9.82 4.00
CA ILE A 55 -4.00 -9.32 2.80
C ILE A 55 -3.32 -7.98 3.08
N PHE A 56 -4.01 -7.09 3.81
CA PHE A 56 -3.51 -5.77 4.18
C PHE A 56 -2.20 -5.87 4.97
N TRP A 57 -2.13 -6.75 5.97
CA TRP A 57 -0.91 -6.92 6.76
C TRP A 57 0.26 -7.48 5.93
N ILE A 58 0.00 -8.41 5.02
CA ILE A 58 1.02 -8.89 4.08
C ILE A 58 1.52 -7.74 3.20
N ALA A 59 0.61 -6.95 2.63
CA ALA A 59 0.95 -5.81 1.79
C ALA A 59 1.74 -4.74 2.57
N ALA A 60 1.35 -4.45 3.81
CA ALA A 60 2.02 -3.49 4.68
C ALA A 60 3.47 -3.91 4.98
N VAL A 61 3.71 -5.20 5.23
CA VAL A 61 5.08 -5.73 5.45
C VAL A 61 5.92 -5.55 4.19
N VAL A 62 5.40 -5.94 3.02
CA VAL A 62 6.12 -5.78 1.74
C VAL A 62 6.41 -4.31 1.46
N PHE A 63 5.43 -3.43 1.68
CA PHE A 63 5.58 -2.00 1.52
C PHE A 63 6.72 -1.44 2.38
N VAL A 64 6.73 -1.74 3.69
CA VAL A 64 7.78 -1.29 4.60
C VAL A 64 9.17 -1.81 4.19
N LEU A 65 9.26 -3.06 3.72
CA LEU A 65 10.52 -3.63 3.25
C LEU A 65 11.05 -2.92 2.01
N VAL A 66 10.19 -2.68 1.01
CA VAL A 66 10.57 -2.03 -0.25
C VAL A 66 10.92 -0.56 0.00
N GLU A 67 10.05 0.18 0.68
CA GLU A 67 10.30 1.59 1.02
C GLU A 67 11.55 1.74 1.90
N GLY A 68 11.72 0.87 2.89
CA GLY A 68 12.92 0.84 3.72
C GLY A 68 14.19 0.60 2.91
N ALA A 69 14.16 -0.33 1.95
CA ALA A 69 15.29 -0.58 1.06
C ALA A 69 15.60 0.62 0.16
N ILE A 70 14.58 1.27 -0.40
CA ILE A 70 14.74 2.48 -1.23
C ILE A 70 15.36 3.61 -0.40
N ILE A 71 14.80 3.90 0.78
CA ILE A 71 15.31 4.93 1.69
C ILE A 71 16.75 4.62 2.09
N TYR A 72 17.04 3.36 2.44
CA TYR A 72 18.38 2.91 2.78
C TYR A 72 19.36 3.18 1.63
N ILE A 73 19.03 2.76 0.40
CA ILE A 73 19.86 2.96 -0.78
C ILE A 73 20.06 4.45 -1.06
N ALA A 74 18.99 5.24 -0.99
CA ALA A 74 19.00 6.68 -1.23
C ALA A 74 19.91 7.44 -0.25
N ILE A 75 19.98 7.01 1.02
CA ILE A 75 20.86 7.61 2.03
C ILE A 75 22.29 7.07 1.91
N ARG A 76 22.44 5.75 1.73
CA ARG A 76 23.73 5.05 1.79
C ARG A 76 24.62 5.30 0.58
N TYR A 77 24.03 5.40 -0.61
CA TYR A 77 24.73 5.54 -1.89
C TYR A 77 24.60 6.96 -2.49
N ARG A 78 24.13 7.93 -1.69
CA ARG A 78 24.11 9.33 -2.10
C ARG A 78 25.53 9.83 -2.35
N ARG A 79 25.81 10.31 -3.56
CA ARG A 79 27.05 11.04 -3.89
C ARG A 79 27.16 12.28 -3.01
N ARG A 80 28.31 12.48 -2.36
CA ARG A 80 28.56 13.61 -1.44
C ARG A 80 29.63 14.55 -1.96
N SER A 81 30.52 14.08 -2.82
CA SER A 81 31.60 14.89 -3.41
C SER A 81 31.73 14.63 -4.90
N ASP A 82 32.26 15.60 -5.64
CA ASP A 82 32.61 15.42 -7.04
C ASP A 82 33.83 14.53 -7.27
N ASN A 83 34.59 14.26 -6.20
CA ASN A 83 35.71 13.33 -6.21
C ASN A 83 35.30 11.89 -5.85
N ASP A 84 34.01 11.61 -5.67
CA ASP A 84 33.53 10.26 -5.39
C ASP A 84 33.83 9.34 -6.58
N LYS A 85 34.52 8.23 -6.31
CA LYS A 85 34.87 7.23 -7.32
C LYS A 85 33.62 6.63 -7.96
N LEU A 86 33.71 6.33 -9.26
CA LEU A 86 32.64 5.63 -9.96
C LEU A 86 32.35 4.27 -9.30
N PRO A 87 31.07 3.90 -9.12
CA PRO A 87 30.72 2.61 -8.55
C PRO A 87 31.08 1.46 -9.50
N HIS A 88 31.31 0.27 -8.93
CA HIS A 88 31.58 -0.93 -9.70
C HIS A 88 30.39 -1.27 -10.62
N GLN A 89 30.65 -1.40 -11.93
CA GLN A 89 29.64 -1.72 -12.93
C GLN A 89 29.32 -3.21 -12.91
N THR A 90 28.35 -3.59 -12.08
CA THR A 90 27.81 -4.95 -12.03
C THR A 90 26.62 -5.09 -12.97
N HIS A 91 26.58 -6.15 -13.77
CA HIS A 91 25.53 -6.36 -14.78
C HIS A 91 24.28 -7.06 -14.24
N GLY A 92 24.31 -7.60 -13.02
CA GLY A 92 23.18 -8.30 -12.42
C GLY A 92 23.63 -9.37 -11.42
N ASN A 93 22.66 -10.05 -10.81
CA ASN A 93 22.93 -11.17 -9.93
C ASN A 93 21.80 -12.19 -10.08
N ASN A 94 22.06 -13.24 -10.86
CA ASN A 94 21.09 -14.29 -11.15
C ASN A 94 20.48 -14.92 -9.88
N ARG A 95 21.26 -15.07 -8.80
CA ARG A 95 20.73 -15.61 -7.53
C ARG A 95 19.73 -14.66 -6.89
N LEU A 96 20.00 -13.37 -6.93
CA LEU A 96 19.11 -12.33 -6.41
C LEU A 96 17.83 -12.24 -7.26
N GLU A 97 18.00 -12.35 -8.58
CA GLU A 97 16.92 -12.39 -9.57
C GLU A 97 15.92 -13.53 -9.33
N ILE A 98 16.44 -14.74 -9.11
CA ILE A 98 15.60 -15.89 -8.79
C ILE A 98 14.91 -15.69 -7.43
N THR A 99 15.65 -15.21 -6.43
CA THR A 99 15.14 -15.03 -5.06
C THR A 99 13.95 -14.07 -5.03
N TRP A 100 14.06 -12.90 -5.65
CA TRP A 100 12.98 -11.92 -5.66
C TRP A 100 11.83 -12.29 -6.59
N THR A 101 11.97 -13.31 -7.44
CA THR A 101 10.87 -13.77 -8.31
C THR A 101 10.07 -14.87 -7.62
N VAL A 102 10.77 -15.78 -6.92
CA VAL A 102 10.15 -16.85 -6.12
C VAL A 102 9.35 -16.26 -4.95
N ILE A 103 9.87 -15.24 -4.26
CA ILE A 103 9.19 -14.65 -3.10
C ILE A 103 7.78 -14.12 -3.46
N PRO A 104 7.59 -13.26 -4.48
CA PRO A 104 6.27 -12.82 -4.92
C PRO A 104 5.33 -13.96 -5.33
N ILE A 105 5.84 -15.00 -5.98
CA ILE A 105 5.04 -16.18 -6.35
C ILE A 105 4.48 -16.86 -5.10
N LEU A 106 5.31 -17.05 -4.08
CA LEU A 106 4.88 -17.65 -2.81
C LEU A 106 3.88 -16.77 -2.06
N ILE A 107 4.08 -15.46 -2.07
CA ILE A 107 3.14 -14.50 -1.46
C ILE A 107 1.78 -14.57 -2.16
N LEU A 108 1.75 -14.59 -3.49
CA LEU A 108 0.52 -14.73 -4.27
C LEU A 108 -0.18 -16.06 -3.97
N ALA A 109 0.56 -17.17 -3.89
CA ALA A 109 -0.03 -18.46 -3.52
C ALA A 109 -0.64 -18.44 -2.12
N ALA A 110 0.05 -17.83 -1.14
CA ALA A 110 -0.44 -17.70 0.24
C ALA A 110 -1.72 -16.86 0.35
N ILE A 111 -1.90 -15.86 -0.52
CA ILE A 111 -3.13 -15.07 -0.60
C ILE A 111 -4.23 -15.83 -1.37
N ALA A 112 -3.86 -16.51 -2.45
CA ALA A 112 -4.82 -17.18 -3.33
C ALA A 112 -5.55 -18.33 -2.65
N ILE A 113 -4.88 -19.12 -1.81
CA ILE A 113 -5.50 -20.26 -1.13
C ILE A 113 -6.71 -19.84 -0.27
N PRO A 114 -6.59 -18.97 0.75
CA PRO A 114 -7.74 -18.54 1.56
C PRO A 114 -8.79 -17.79 0.73
N THR A 115 -8.36 -16.96 -0.23
CA THR A 115 -9.30 -16.24 -1.11
C THR A 115 -10.19 -17.21 -1.88
N LEU A 116 -9.61 -18.27 -2.44
CA LEU A 116 -10.39 -19.25 -3.18
C LEU A 116 -11.29 -20.06 -2.24
N THR A 117 -10.81 -20.48 -1.06
CA THR A 117 -11.65 -21.23 -0.11
C THR A 117 -12.87 -20.44 0.33
N ASP A 118 -12.70 -19.14 0.58
CA ASP A 118 -13.80 -18.27 1.01
C ASP A 118 -14.83 -18.09 -0.12
N ILE A 119 -14.38 -17.92 -1.37
CA ILE A 119 -15.26 -17.84 -2.54
C ILE A 119 -16.12 -19.12 -2.66
N TRP A 120 -15.51 -20.30 -2.56
CA TRP A 120 -16.24 -21.57 -2.64
C TRP A 120 -17.20 -21.74 -1.47
N ALA A 121 -16.79 -21.36 -0.26
CA ALA A 121 -17.64 -21.44 0.94
C ALA A 121 -18.89 -20.55 0.79
N GLN A 122 -18.72 -19.31 0.34
CA GLN A 122 -19.81 -18.35 0.13
C GLN A 122 -20.77 -18.78 -0.97
N GLN A 123 -20.28 -19.47 -2.02
CA GLN A 123 -21.13 -20.01 -3.08
C GLN A 123 -21.92 -21.27 -2.65
N SER A 124 -21.39 -22.04 -1.70
CA SER A 124 -21.94 -23.36 -1.31
C SER A 124 -23.05 -23.28 -0.26
N GLY A 125 -23.21 -22.13 0.40
CA GLY A 125 -24.26 -21.90 1.38
C GLY A 125 -24.78 -20.48 1.26
N VAL A 126 -25.86 -20.27 0.51
CA VAL A 126 -26.76 -19.15 0.78
C VAL A 126 -27.48 -19.53 2.08
N PRO A 127 -27.31 -18.80 3.20
CA PRO A 127 -28.19 -19.00 4.34
C PRO A 127 -29.60 -18.70 3.83
N GLU A 128 -30.41 -19.75 3.70
CA GLU A 128 -31.83 -19.58 3.51
C GLU A 128 -32.40 -19.16 4.87
N ASP A 129 -33.22 -18.09 4.86
CA ASP A 129 -33.92 -17.44 5.99
C ASP A 129 -33.19 -16.26 6.70
N GLN A 130 -33.83 -15.17 7.16
CA GLN A 130 -35.20 -14.61 7.12
C GLN A 130 -35.16 -13.18 7.73
N GLY A 131 -35.75 -12.17 7.07
CA GLY A 131 -36.14 -10.86 7.66
C GLY A 131 -35.01 -10.03 8.27
N GLU A 132 -34.61 -8.88 7.75
CA GLU A 132 -35.40 -7.66 7.68
C GLU A 132 -34.57 -6.75 6.77
N VAL A 133 -35.12 -6.38 5.61
CA VAL A 133 -34.58 -5.29 4.81
C VAL A 133 -34.89 -3.99 5.55
N LEU A 134 -34.00 -3.57 6.44
CA LEU A 134 -33.95 -2.20 6.95
C LEU A 134 -32.89 -1.41 6.19
#